data_AF-A0A3B4GRY8-F1
#
_entry.id   AF-A0A3B4GRY8-F1
#
_cell.length_a   1.000
_cell.length_b   1.000
_cell.length_c   1.000
_cell.angle_alpha   90.00
_cell.angle_beta   90.00
_cell.angle_gamma   90.00
#
_symmetry.space_group_name_H-M   'P 1'
#
loop_
_entity.id
_entity.type
_entity.pdbx_description
1 polymer ?
#
loop_
_entity_poly.entity_id
_entity_poly.type
_entity_poly.pdbx_seq_one_letter_code
_entity_poly.pdbx_strand_id
1 'polypeptide(L)'
;FHRFHFLLLFLLFLPLRPYRLPHGSVRDPAPPALVPFTGELGHCGGFLIQVSLLFQRFTQAFSYDASKISHVIGALRDHGLDWAESYLALHPLETVTYEQFVRDFKAVFHHPLRSDEAAQQLLGLRQGG
;
A
#
# COMPACT_ATOMS: atom_id res chain seq x y z
N PHE A 1 -13.16 -7.08 19.37
CA PHE A 1 -12.22 -6.29 20.20
C PHE A 1 -11.02 -5.75 19.41
N HIS A 2 -10.52 -6.45 18.37
CA HIS A 2 -9.36 -6.03 17.57
C HIS A 2 -9.59 -4.82 16.62
N ARG A 3 -10.79 -4.69 16.01
CA ARG A 3 -11.12 -3.57 15.10
C ARG A 3 -11.08 -2.18 15.74
N PHE A 4 -11.28 -2.07 17.06
CA PHE A 4 -11.23 -0.79 17.78
C PHE A 4 -9.81 -0.33 18.08
N HIS A 5 -8.90 -1.26 18.36
CA HIS A 5 -7.49 -0.93 18.62
C HIS A 5 -6.80 -0.45 17.35
N PHE A 6 -7.09 -1.07 16.21
CA PHE A 6 -6.55 -0.65 14.91
C PHE A 6 -7.07 0.74 14.49
N LEU A 7 -8.36 1.03 14.73
CA LEU A 7 -8.90 2.37 14.50
C LEU A 7 -8.29 3.41 15.45
N LEU A 8 -7.97 3.02 16.69
CA LEU A 8 -7.34 3.90 17.67
C LEU A 8 -5.89 4.21 17.29
N LEU A 9 -5.11 3.23 16.82
CA LEU A 9 -3.79 3.46 16.23
C LEU A 9 -3.89 4.33 14.96
N PHE A 10 -4.83 4.04 14.06
CA PHE A 10 -5.04 4.83 12.84
C PHE A 10 -5.45 6.29 13.15
N LEU A 11 -6.23 6.53 14.21
CA LEU A 11 -6.62 7.86 14.66
C LEU A 11 -5.54 8.59 15.47
N LEU A 12 -4.68 7.86 16.19
CA LEU A 12 -3.51 8.42 16.89
C LEU A 12 -2.39 8.81 15.93
N PHE A 13 -2.32 8.19 14.75
CA PHE A 13 -1.38 8.50 13.66
C PHE A 13 -1.95 9.41 12.57
N LEU A 14 -3.26 9.74 12.62
CA LEU A 14 -3.74 10.93 11.93
C LEU A 14 -3.01 12.12 12.57
N PRO A 15 -2.36 13.02 11.82
CA PRO A 15 -1.83 14.23 12.43
C PRO A 15 -3.05 15.00 12.95
N LEU A 16 -3.32 14.92 14.24
CA LEU A 16 -4.20 15.84 14.95
C LEU A 16 -3.53 17.21 14.84
N ARG A 17 -3.72 17.86 13.69
CA ARG A 17 -3.18 19.19 13.46
C ARG A 17 -3.90 20.09 14.46
N PRO A 18 -3.18 20.73 15.40
CA PRO A 18 -3.80 21.73 16.24
C PRO A 18 -4.40 22.78 15.32
N TYR A 19 -5.67 23.10 15.56
CA TYR A 19 -6.38 24.14 14.82
C TYR A 19 -5.58 25.44 14.91
N ARG A 20 -4.91 25.81 13.82
CA ARG A 20 -4.33 27.14 13.62
C ARG A 20 -4.71 27.64 12.23
N LEU A 21 -5.62 28.59 12.24
CA LEU A 21 -5.69 29.64 11.23
C LEU A 21 -5.22 30.93 11.93
N PRO A 22 -4.59 31.90 11.25
CA PRO A 22 -4.95 32.32 9.90
C PRO A 22 -3.79 32.72 8.96
N HIS A 23 -4.18 33.01 7.71
CA HIS A 23 -3.46 33.67 6.60
C HIS A 23 -2.55 32.81 5.69
N GLY A 24 -3.11 32.44 4.54
CA GLY A 24 -2.45 32.68 3.26
C GLY A 24 -1.45 31.65 2.75
N SER A 25 -1.28 30.49 3.38
CA SER A 25 -0.54 29.39 2.75
C SER A 25 -1.52 28.54 1.96
N VAL A 26 -1.39 28.57 0.63
CA VAL A 26 -1.96 27.56 -0.27
C VAL A 26 -1.50 26.22 0.27
N ARG A 27 -2.37 25.56 1.04
CA ARG A 27 -2.11 24.26 1.62
C ARG A 27 -1.86 23.33 0.43
N ASP A 28 -0.67 22.73 0.33
CA ASP A 28 -0.49 21.67 -0.65
C ASP A 28 -1.65 20.68 -0.51
N PRO A 29 -2.32 20.31 -1.62
CA PRO A 29 -3.47 19.42 -1.54
C PRO A 29 -3.06 18.15 -0.80
N ALA A 30 -3.92 17.65 0.08
CA ALA A 30 -3.65 16.39 0.76
C ALA A 30 -3.51 15.27 -0.30
N PRO A 31 -2.65 14.25 -0.05
CA PRO A 31 -2.58 13.11 -0.93
C PRO A 31 -3.97 12.47 -1.08
N PRO A 32 -4.42 12.15 -2.31
CA PRO A 32 -5.66 11.42 -2.51
C PRO A 32 -5.57 10.03 -1.87
N ALA A 33 -6.73 9.48 -1.49
CA ALA A 33 -6.82 8.10 -1.07
C ALA A 33 -6.50 7.16 -2.25
N LEU A 34 -5.78 6.08 -1.98
CA LEU A 34 -5.55 5.00 -2.94
C LEU A 34 -6.84 4.24 -3.24
N VAL A 35 -6.90 3.64 -4.42
CA VAL A 35 -7.97 2.71 -4.77
C VAL A 35 -7.90 1.49 -3.83
N PRO A 36 -9.05 1.03 -3.29
CA PRO A 36 -9.05 -0.13 -2.42
C PRO A 36 -8.50 -1.39 -3.10
N PHE A 37 -7.68 -2.16 -2.38
CA PHE A 37 -7.12 -3.43 -2.85
C PHE A 37 -7.56 -4.58 -1.95
N THR A 38 -8.31 -5.52 -2.50
CA THR A 38 -8.93 -6.65 -1.79
C THR A 38 -8.00 -7.85 -1.58
N GLY A 39 -6.80 -7.86 -2.18
CA GLY A 39 -5.89 -9.00 -2.14
C GLY A 39 -5.87 -9.86 -3.42
N GLU A 40 -6.47 -9.40 -4.52
CA GLU A 40 -6.52 -10.18 -5.76
C GLU A 40 -5.14 -10.31 -6.46
N LEU A 41 -4.74 -11.56 -6.72
CA LEU A 41 -3.44 -11.97 -7.27
C LEU A 41 -3.10 -11.43 -8.68
N GLY A 42 -4.03 -10.71 -9.34
CA GLY A 42 -3.81 -10.06 -10.64
C GLY A 42 -3.68 -8.53 -10.58
N HIS A 43 -4.06 -7.91 -9.47
CA HIS A 43 -4.16 -6.45 -9.36
C HIS A 43 -3.06 -5.82 -8.49
N CYS A 44 -2.23 -6.64 -7.85
CA CYS A 44 -1.12 -6.18 -7.01
C CYS A 44 -0.13 -5.28 -7.78
N GLY A 45 0.16 -5.60 -9.06
CA GLY A 45 1.08 -4.80 -9.88
C GLY A 45 0.56 -3.39 -10.13
N GLY A 46 -0.70 -3.28 -10.57
CA GLY A 46 -1.35 -1.98 -10.81
C GLY A 46 -1.50 -1.15 -9.54
N PHE A 47 -1.82 -1.79 -8.42
CA PHE A 47 -1.87 -1.14 -7.11
C PHE A 47 -0.52 -0.53 -6.71
N LEU A 48 0.58 -1.30 -6.78
CA LEU A 48 1.91 -0.83 -6.39
C LEU A 48 2.42 0.32 -7.27
N ILE A 49 2.07 0.33 -8.56
CA ILE A 49 2.36 1.46 -9.45
C ILE A 49 1.67 2.72 -8.94
N GLN A 50 0.38 2.64 -8.57
CA GLN A 50 -0.35 3.79 -8.03
C GLN A 50 0.27 4.30 -6.72
N VAL A 51 0.67 3.40 -5.82
CA VAL A 51 1.35 3.75 -4.58
C VAL A 51 2.66 4.51 -4.86
N SER A 52 3.48 3.98 -5.78
CA SER A 52 4.76 4.61 -6.14
C SER A 52 4.58 6.01 -6.71
N LEU A 53 3.64 6.18 -7.65
CA LEU A 53 3.35 7.48 -8.25
C LEU A 53 2.84 8.49 -7.22
N LEU A 54 2.02 8.04 -6.28
CA LEU A 54 1.51 8.89 -5.19
C LEU A 54 2.65 9.40 -4.29
N PHE A 55 3.55 8.51 -3.86
CA PHE A 55 4.65 8.89 -2.99
C PHE A 55 5.67 9.81 -3.69
N GLN A 56 5.88 9.61 -4.99
CA GLN A 56 6.69 10.54 -5.80
C GLN A 56 6.05 11.92 -5.92
N ARG A 57 4.72 12.00 -5.99
CA ARG A 57 4.00 13.27 -6.09
C ARG A 57 3.93 14.01 -4.75
N PHE A 58 3.92 13.30 -3.64
CA PHE A 58 3.76 13.84 -2.29
C PHE A 58 4.93 13.48 -1.36
N THR A 59 6.17 13.70 -1.83
CA THR A 59 7.40 13.32 -1.10
C THR A 59 7.48 13.86 0.32
N GLN A 60 6.96 15.08 0.55
CA GLN A 60 6.91 15.74 1.86
C GLN A 60 5.92 15.05 2.82
N ALA A 61 4.81 14.50 2.30
CA ALA A 61 3.83 13.79 3.12
C ALA A 61 4.29 12.37 3.48
N PHE A 62 5.18 11.80 2.66
CA PHE A 62 5.64 10.41 2.75
C PHE A 62 7.15 10.31 2.95
N SER A 63 7.69 11.10 3.88
CA SER A 63 9.13 11.10 4.19
C SER A 63 9.58 9.96 5.10
N TYR A 64 8.64 9.30 5.80
CA TYR A 64 8.91 8.21 6.73
C TYR A 64 8.27 6.90 6.27
N ASP A 65 8.93 5.78 6.57
CA ASP A 65 8.44 4.44 6.22
C ASP A 65 7.09 4.15 6.88
N ALA A 66 6.92 4.47 8.16
CA ALA A 66 5.65 4.29 8.86
C ALA A 66 4.49 5.02 8.17
N SER A 67 4.70 6.24 7.66
CA SER A 67 3.68 7.01 6.93
C SER A 67 3.32 6.36 5.60
N LYS A 68 4.31 5.84 4.88
CA LYS A 68 4.09 5.10 3.62
C LYS A 68 3.30 3.83 3.87
N ILE A 69 3.75 3.01 4.81
CA ILE A 69 3.14 1.72 5.14
C ILE A 69 1.71 1.92 5.63
N SER A 70 1.47 2.88 6.53
CA SER A 70 0.13 3.22 7.02
C SER A 70 -0.82 3.61 5.89
N HIS A 71 -0.32 4.36 4.91
CA HIS A 71 -1.13 4.77 3.76
C HIS A 71 -1.49 3.58 2.86
N VAL A 72 -0.56 2.66 2.63
CA VAL A 72 -0.84 1.43 1.88
C VAL A 72 -1.87 0.58 2.61
N ILE A 73 -1.72 0.37 3.92
CA ILE A 73 -2.65 -0.43 4.71
C ILE A 73 -4.06 0.19 4.72
N GLY A 74 -4.16 1.51 4.76
CA GLY A 74 -5.45 2.22 4.65
C GLY A 74 -6.22 1.91 3.35
N ALA A 75 -5.53 1.45 2.31
CA ALA A 75 -6.10 1.04 1.03
C ALA A 75 -6.45 -0.46 0.99
N LEU A 76 -5.96 -1.28 1.92
CA LEU A 76 -6.20 -2.72 1.91
C LEU A 76 -7.61 -3.07 2.38
N ARG A 77 -8.21 -4.09 1.78
CA ARG A 77 -9.52 -4.65 2.11
C ARG A 77 -9.43 -6.17 2.15
N ASP A 78 -10.37 -6.79 2.84
CA ASP A 78 -10.54 -8.25 2.90
C ASP A 78 -9.21 -8.98 3.13
N HIS A 79 -8.82 -9.89 2.24
CA HIS A 79 -7.59 -10.66 2.34
C HIS A 79 -6.32 -9.81 2.42
N GLY A 80 -6.31 -8.64 1.75
CA GLY A 80 -5.22 -7.69 1.87
C GLY A 80 -5.08 -7.14 3.28
N LEU A 81 -6.21 -6.83 3.94
CA LEU A 81 -6.21 -6.32 5.30
C LEU A 81 -5.89 -7.42 6.32
N ASP A 82 -6.43 -8.62 6.15
CA ASP A 82 -6.13 -9.77 7.01
C ASP A 82 -4.63 -10.11 7.01
N TRP A 83 -4.00 -10.04 5.83
CA TRP A 83 -2.55 -10.19 5.70
C TRP A 83 -1.80 -9.08 6.44
N ALA A 84 -2.23 -7.82 6.31
CA ALA A 84 -1.55 -6.69 6.95
C ALA A 84 -1.64 -6.75 8.49
N GLU A 85 -2.78 -7.19 9.03
CA GLU A 85 -2.93 -7.42 10.47
C GLU A 85 -1.95 -8.49 10.95
N SER A 86 -1.86 -9.61 10.22
CA SER A 86 -0.93 -10.70 10.54
C SER A 86 0.53 -10.28 10.42
N TYR A 87 0.86 -9.49 9.40
CA TYR A 87 2.20 -8.96 9.17
C TYR A 87 2.64 -8.04 10.32
N LEU A 88 1.80 -7.07 10.71
CA LEU A 88 2.14 -6.13 11.79
C LEU A 88 2.19 -6.77 13.18
N ALA A 89 1.50 -7.89 13.40
CA ALA A 89 1.63 -8.66 14.64
C ALA A 89 3.04 -9.24 14.81
N LEU A 90 3.74 -9.54 13.72
CA LEU A 90 5.11 -10.07 13.71
C LEU A 90 6.17 -8.98 13.53
N HIS A 91 5.77 -7.86 12.91
CA HIS A 91 6.67 -6.80 12.51
C HIS A 91 6.11 -5.42 12.90
N PRO A 92 6.44 -4.91 14.11
CA PRO A 92 5.98 -3.60 14.56
C PRO A 92 6.31 -2.51 13.55
N LEU A 93 5.37 -1.59 13.33
CA LEU A 93 5.43 -0.57 12.27
C LEU A 93 6.67 0.32 12.36
N GLU A 94 7.16 0.56 13.58
CA GLU A 94 8.34 1.38 13.86
C GLU A 94 9.65 0.70 13.44
N THR A 95 9.63 -0.61 13.21
CA THR A 95 10.81 -1.43 12.94
C THR A 95 10.94 -1.86 11.48
N VAL A 96 9.89 -1.67 10.68
CA VAL A 96 9.83 -2.09 9.28
C VAL A 96 10.11 -0.92 8.34
N THR A 97 11.01 -1.15 7.38
CA THR A 97 11.20 -0.25 6.26
C THR A 97 10.12 -0.47 5.20
N TYR A 98 9.79 0.57 4.43
CA TYR A 98 8.81 0.45 3.36
C TYR A 98 9.23 -0.58 2.29
N GLU A 99 10.52 -0.67 2.01
CA GLU A 99 11.07 -1.66 1.09
C GLU A 99 10.79 -3.10 1.56
N GLN A 100 11.05 -3.36 2.84
CA GLN A 100 10.80 -4.67 3.46
C GLN A 100 9.32 -5.04 3.39
N PHE A 101 8.43 -4.09 3.70
CA PHE A 101 7.00 -4.28 3.58
C PHE A 101 6.57 -4.64 2.15
N VAL A 102 7.06 -3.90 1.14
CA VAL A 102 6.69 -4.14 -0.27
C VAL A 102 7.22 -5.50 -0.76
N ARG A 103 8.41 -5.91 -0.33
CA ARG A 103 8.99 -7.22 -0.66
C ARG A 103 8.07 -8.36 -0.22
N ASP A 104 7.67 -8.34 1.05
CA ASP A 104 6.85 -9.40 1.63
C ASP A 104 5.41 -9.36 1.10
N PHE A 105 4.87 -8.15 0.89
CA PHE A 105 3.58 -7.95 0.23
C PHE A 105 3.56 -8.58 -1.17
N LYS A 106 4.59 -8.34 -1.98
CA LYS A 106 4.72 -8.96 -3.31
C LYS A 106 4.84 -10.49 -3.21
N ALA A 107 5.58 -11.02 -2.25
CA ALA A 107 5.73 -12.47 -2.11
C ALA A 107 4.37 -13.19 -1.93
N VAL A 108 3.41 -12.52 -1.30
CA VAL A 108 2.05 -13.06 -1.09
C VAL A 108 1.12 -12.74 -2.26
N PHE A 109 1.09 -11.49 -2.72
CA PHE A 109 0.07 -11.00 -3.66
C PHE A 109 0.53 -10.91 -5.13
N HIS A 110 1.82 -11.08 -5.39
CA HIS A 110 2.41 -10.99 -6.72
C HIS A 110 3.04 -12.34 -7.09
N HIS A 111 2.28 -13.20 -7.77
CA HIS A 111 2.81 -14.47 -8.28
C HIS A 111 3.52 -14.26 -9.63
N PRO A 112 4.83 -14.52 -9.73
CA PRO A 112 5.57 -14.38 -10.99
C PRO A 112 5.14 -15.42 -12.07
N LEU A 113 4.56 -16.55 -11.67
CA LEU A 113 4.20 -17.64 -12.58
C LEU A 113 3.12 -17.26 -13.60
N ARG A 114 2.21 -16.33 -13.29
CA ARG A 114 1.14 -15.95 -14.22
C ARG A 114 1.63 -15.04 -15.37
N SER A 115 2.75 -14.36 -15.16
CA SER A 115 3.38 -13.52 -16.18
C SER A 115 4.16 -14.37 -17.18
N ASP A 116 4.86 -15.41 -16.70
CA ASP A 116 5.60 -16.35 -17.54
C ASP A 116 4.69 -17.29 -18.31
N GLU A 117 3.59 -17.78 -17.72
CA GLU A 117 2.61 -18.60 -18.43
C GLU A 117 1.95 -17.83 -19.60
N ALA A 118 1.65 -16.54 -19.42
CA ALA A 118 1.14 -15.70 -20.50
C ALA A 118 2.18 -15.50 -21.61
N ALA A 119 3.45 -15.29 -21.26
CA ALA A 119 4.54 -15.20 -22.24
C ALA A 119 4.77 -16.55 -22.97
N GLN A 120 4.71 -17.67 -22.26
CA GLN A 120 4.84 -19.01 -22.83
C GLN A 120 3.64 -19.38 -23.72
N GLN A 121 2.42 -18.98 -23.37
CA GLN A 121 1.24 -19.15 -24.23
C GLN A 121 1.36 -18.32 -25.52
N LEU A 122 1.87 -17.08 -25.46
CA LEU A 122 2.11 -16.25 -26.64
C LEU A 122 3.20 -16.85 -27.56
N LEU A 123 4.22 -17.49 -26.99
CA LEU A 123 5.26 -18.20 -27.77
C LEU A 123 4.74 -19.50 -28.39
N GLY A 124 3.81 -20.20 -27.72
CA GLY A 124 3.18 -21.42 -28.23
C GLY A 124 2.21 -21.19 -29.39
N LEU A 125 1.58 -20.00 -29.49
CA LEU A 125 0.66 -19.65 -30.57
C LEU A 125 1.36 -19.27 -31.89
N ARG A 126 2.67 -19.04 -31.88
CA ARG A 126 3.44 -18.68 -33.09
C ARG A 126 4.01 -19.88 -33.85
N GLN A 127 3.85 -21.12 -33.35
CA GLN A 127 4.42 -22.32 -33.97
C GLN A 127 3.40 -23.45 -34.19
N GLY A 128 2.20 -23.11 -34.64
CA GLY A 128 1.21 -24.08 -35.09
C GLY A 128 0.64 -23.72 -36.45
N GLY A 129 1.28 -24.23 -37.53
CA GLY A 129 0.69 -24.52 -38.85
C GLY A 129 0.25 -23.35 -39.72
#